data_AF-B0M0F8-F1
#
_entry.id   AF-B0M0F8-F1
#
_cell.length_a   1.000
_cell.length_b   1.000
_cell.length_c   1.000
_cell.angle_alpha   90.00
_cell.angle_beta   90.00
_cell.angle_gamma   90.00
#
_symmetry.space_group_name_H-M   'P 1'
#
loop_
_entity.id
_entity.type
_entity.pdbx_description
1 polymer ?
#
loop_
_entity_poly.entity_id
_entity_poly.type
_entity_poly.pdbx_seq_one_letter_code
_entity_poly.pdbx_strand_id
1 'polypeptide(L)'
;RYQQGKVQVNHKRFMGYTKDEDGNLTIVPEEAEIIKRIYREYLEGQSLVGIGRALEKDGILTAAGKPRWRPESVKKILQNEKYIGDALLQKTVTVDFLTKKRVKNEGHVPQYYVENSHEAIIPKELFLQAQEEIHRRSNIYTGEGKNKRIYSSK
;
A
#
# COMPACT_ATOMS: atom_id res chain seq x y z
N ARG A 1 -24.87 1.53 3.57
CA ARG A 1 -23.82 0.91 2.72
C ARG A 1 -22.52 0.65 3.49
N TYR A 2 -21.89 1.65 4.12
CA TYR A 2 -20.64 1.43 4.90
C TYR A 2 -20.87 0.95 6.35
N GLN A 3 -22.07 1.17 6.89
CA GLN A 3 -22.46 0.79 8.26
C GLN A 3 -22.67 -0.72 8.47
N GLN A 4 -22.71 -1.51 7.37
CA GLN A 4 -22.87 -2.97 7.40
C GLN A 4 -21.53 -3.72 7.25
N GLY A 5 -20.38 -3.02 7.27
CA GLY A 5 -19.07 -3.67 7.14
C GLY A 5 -18.78 -4.30 5.77
N LYS A 6 -19.69 -4.23 4.78
CA LYS A 6 -19.46 -4.74 3.41
C LYS A 6 -18.43 -3.86 2.69
N VAL A 7 -17.15 -4.24 2.79
CA VAL A 7 -16.02 -3.55 2.16
C VAL A 7 -15.98 -3.90 0.66
N GLN A 8 -16.51 -3.02 -0.20
CA GLN A 8 -16.31 -3.15 -1.63
C GLN A 8 -14.95 -2.58 -2.05
N VAL A 9 -13.93 -3.44 -2.11
CA VAL A 9 -12.61 -3.10 -2.67
C VAL A 9 -12.57 -3.35 -4.17
N ASN A 10 -11.90 -2.49 -4.94
CA ASN A 10 -11.62 -2.76 -6.36
C ASN A 10 -10.41 -3.71 -6.46
N HIS A 11 -10.59 -4.89 -7.07
CA HIS A 11 -9.55 -5.92 -7.22
C HIS A 11 -8.75 -5.79 -8.53
N LYS A 12 -9.24 -5.07 -9.55
CA LYS A 12 -8.62 -5.05 -10.90
C LYS A 12 -7.20 -4.50 -10.97
N ARG A 13 -6.73 -3.82 -9.93
CA ARG A 13 -5.37 -3.24 -9.82
C ARG A 13 -4.77 -3.48 -8.44
N PHE A 14 -5.19 -4.55 -7.78
CA PHE A 14 -4.76 -4.91 -6.44
C PHE A 14 -4.12 -6.29 -6.50
N MET A 15 -2.80 -6.32 -6.46
CA MET A 15 -2.02 -7.55 -6.50
C MET A 15 -2.07 -8.26 -5.16
N GLY A 16 -2.08 -9.58 -5.15
CA GLY A 16 -2.12 -10.42 -3.95
C GLY A 16 -3.53 -10.87 -3.55
N TYR A 17 -4.58 -10.24 -4.10
CA TYR A 17 -5.95 -10.56 -3.73
C TYR A 17 -6.88 -10.61 -4.94
N THR A 18 -7.76 -11.61 -4.94
CA THR A 18 -8.90 -11.74 -5.83
C THR A 18 -10.21 -11.55 -5.06
N LYS A 19 -11.35 -11.65 -5.73
CA LYS A 19 -12.65 -11.73 -5.09
C LYS A 19 -13.26 -13.11 -5.21
N ASP A 20 -13.92 -13.55 -4.15
CA ASP A 20 -14.84 -14.69 -4.19
C ASP A 20 -16.19 -14.31 -4.83
N GLU A 21 -17.08 -15.29 -4.97
CA GLU A 21 -18.42 -15.11 -5.53
C GLU A 21 -19.30 -14.16 -4.68
N ASP A 22 -19.02 -14.09 -3.37
CA ASP A 22 -19.68 -13.19 -2.41
C ASP A 22 -19.13 -11.76 -2.40
N GLY A 23 -18.01 -11.53 -3.10
CA GLY A 23 -17.35 -10.24 -3.25
C GLY A 23 -16.35 -9.88 -2.14
N ASN A 24 -16.00 -10.82 -1.26
CA ASN A 24 -14.95 -10.72 -0.25
C ASN A 24 -13.57 -10.88 -0.89
N LEU A 25 -12.52 -10.40 -0.21
CA LEU A 25 -11.15 -10.51 -0.68
C LEU A 25 -10.54 -11.85 -0.27
N THR A 26 -10.03 -12.59 -1.23
CA THR A 26 -9.32 -13.87 -1.03
C THR A 26 -7.88 -13.74 -1.53
N ILE A 27 -6.93 -14.32 -0.79
CA ILE A 27 -5.50 -14.26 -1.15
C ILE A 27 -5.24 -15.11 -2.40
N VAL A 28 -4.44 -14.57 -3.33
CA VAL A 28 -3.85 -15.32 -4.44
C VAL A 28 -2.40 -15.67 -4.05
N PRO A 29 -2.09 -16.95 -3.72
CA PRO A 29 -0.78 -17.30 -3.15
C PRO A 29 0.41 -16.86 -3.99
N GLU A 30 0.35 -17.01 -5.32
CA GLU A 30 1.44 -16.63 -6.23
C GLU A 30 1.74 -15.13 -6.17
N GLU A 31 0.70 -14.30 -6.19
CA GLU A 31 0.86 -12.85 -6.09
C GLU A 31 1.22 -12.41 -4.67
N ALA A 32 0.74 -13.12 -3.65
CA ALA A 32 1.06 -12.85 -2.26
C ALA A 32 2.56 -13.05 -1.96
N GLU A 33 3.20 -14.05 -2.58
CA GLU A 33 4.66 -14.24 -2.47
C GLU A 33 5.44 -13.06 -3.06
N ILE A 34 4.95 -12.44 -4.14
CA ILE A 34 5.56 -11.22 -4.69
C ILE A 34 5.46 -10.07 -3.68
N ILE A 35 4.30 -9.91 -3.02
CA ILE A 35 4.13 -8.90 -1.97
C ILE A 35 5.08 -9.16 -0.80
N LYS A 36 5.14 -10.38 -0.28
CA LYS A 36 6.07 -10.76 0.80
C LYS A 36 7.52 -10.48 0.42
N ARG A 37 7.91 -10.80 -0.81
CA ARG A 37 9.23 -10.50 -1.35
C ARG A 37 9.53 -9.00 -1.36
N ILE A 38 8.58 -8.17 -1.80
CA ILE A 38 8.73 -6.70 -1.80
C ILE A 38 8.98 -6.18 -0.38
N TYR A 39 8.20 -6.63 0.60
CA TYR A 39 8.37 -6.24 2.00
C TYR A 39 9.74 -6.67 2.53
N ARG A 40 10.13 -7.93 2.28
CA ARG A 40 11.43 -8.47 2.69
C ARG A 40 12.59 -7.67 2.12
N GLU A 41 12.65 -7.52 0.79
CA GLU A 41 13.74 -6.79 0.12
C GLU A 41 13.82 -5.33 0.61
N TYR A 42 12.67 -4.69 0.86
CA TYR A 42 12.64 -3.32 1.36
C TYR A 42 13.23 -3.19 2.76
N LEU A 43 12.84 -4.09 3.67
CA LEU A 43 13.33 -4.15 5.05
C LEU A 43 14.81 -4.56 5.12
N GLU A 44 15.28 -5.36 4.16
CA GLU A 44 16.70 -5.70 3.98
C GLU A 44 17.55 -4.50 3.50
N GLY A 45 16.94 -3.36 3.19
CA GLY A 45 17.64 -2.13 2.81
C GLY A 45 17.60 -1.80 1.32
N GLN A 46 16.95 -2.62 0.48
CA GLN A 46 16.84 -2.32 -0.95
C GLN A 46 16.08 -1.01 -1.19
N SER A 47 16.52 -0.27 -2.21
CA SER A 47 15.81 0.93 -2.64
C SER A 47 14.55 0.56 -3.43
N LEU A 48 13.55 1.45 -3.46
CA LEU A 48 12.32 1.25 -4.24
C LEU A 48 12.60 1.01 -5.73
N VAL A 49 13.66 1.64 -6.26
CA VAL A 49 14.12 1.44 -7.64
C VAL A 49 14.75 0.05 -7.80
N GLY A 50 15.56 -0.37 -6.82
CA GLY A 50 16.22 -1.68 -6.81
C GLY A 50 15.22 -2.82 -6.84
N ILE A 51 14.22 -2.77 -5.96
CA ILE A 51 13.12 -3.74 -5.89
C ILE A 51 12.38 -3.79 -7.23
N GLY A 52 12.01 -2.61 -7.77
CA GLY A 52 11.34 -2.56 -9.07
C GLY A 52 12.15 -3.21 -10.19
N ARG A 53 13.46 -2.94 -10.26
CA ARG A 53 14.36 -3.56 -11.25
C ARG A 53 14.52 -5.06 -11.04
N ALA A 54 14.55 -5.53 -9.80
CA ALA A 54 14.63 -6.96 -9.51
C ALA A 54 13.37 -7.69 -10.01
N LEU A 55 12.18 -7.13 -9.74
CA LEU A 55 10.92 -7.66 -10.25
C LEU A 55 10.83 -7.62 -11.79
N GLU A 56 11.32 -6.54 -12.41
CA GLU A 56 11.42 -6.43 -13.87
C GLU A 56 12.34 -7.52 -14.46
N LYS A 57 13.49 -7.78 -13.83
CA LYS A 57 14.45 -8.79 -14.27
C LYS A 57 13.86 -10.20 -14.22
N ASP A 58 13.03 -10.46 -13.22
CA ASP A 58 12.37 -11.75 -13.04
C ASP A 58 11.09 -11.90 -13.89
N GLY A 59 10.81 -10.91 -14.77
CA GLY A 59 9.67 -10.95 -15.68
C GLY A 59 8.31 -10.71 -15.02
N ILE A 60 8.30 -10.23 -13.77
CA ILE A 60 7.07 -10.04 -13.00
C ILE A 60 6.36 -8.77 -13.49
N LEU A 61 5.10 -8.91 -13.91
CA LEU A 61 4.27 -7.77 -14.31
C LEU A 61 3.67 -7.07 -13.09
N THR A 62 3.46 -5.76 -13.20
CA THR A 62 2.71 -4.99 -12.19
C THR A 62 1.23 -5.39 -12.15
N ALA A 63 0.51 -5.00 -11.09
CA ALA A 63 -0.95 -5.19 -10.96
C ALA A 63 -1.79 -4.61 -12.12
N ALA A 64 -1.21 -3.75 -12.96
CA ALA A 64 -1.85 -3.18 -14.14
C ALA A 64 -1.40 -3.87 -15.46
N GLY A 65 -0.70 -4.99 -15.38
CA GLY A 65 -0.15 -5.72 -16.53
C GLY A 65 0.99 -4.98 -17.25
N LYS A 66 1.66 -4.05 -16.57
CA LYS A 66 2.81 -3.32 -17.15
C LYS A 66 4.12 -4.01 -16.75
N PRO A 67 5.07 -4.18 -17.67
CA PRO A 67 6.36 -4.79 -17.37
C PRO A 67 7.24 -3.88 -16.51
N ARG A 68 7.07 -2.55 -16.63
CA ARG A 68 7.89 -1.58 -15.92
C ARG A 68 7.35 -1.27 -14.52
N TRP A 69 8.19 -1.48 -13.51
CA TRP A 69 7.96 -1.17 -12.10
C TRP A 69 8.46 0.22 -11.75
N ARG A 70 7.52 1.13 -11.53
CA ARG A 70 7.84 2.47 -11.03
C ARG A 70 8.05 2.41 -9.51
N PRO A 71 8.99 3.20 -8.94
CA PRO A 71 9.19 3.27 -7.48
C PRO A 71 7.91 3.63 -6.72
N GLU A 72 7.08 4.48 -7.31
CA GLU A 72 5.77 4.88 -6.79
C GLU A 72 4.81 3.68 -6.64
N SER A 73 4.86 2.71 -7.57
CA SER A 73 4.04 1.50 -7.49
C SER A 73 4.46 0.61 -6.33
N VAL A 74 5.77 0.43 -6.14
CA VAL A 74 6.33 -0.32 -5.00
C VAL A 74 5.99 0.38 -3.68
N LYS A 75 6.15 1.71 -3.61
CA LYS A 75 5.78 2.51 -2.45
C LYS A 75 4.31 2.36 -2.08
N LYS A 76 3.41 2.40 -3.07
CA LYS A 76 1.98 2.20 -2.85
C LYS A 76 1.66 0.82 -2.30
N ILE A 77 2.43 -0.22 -2.67
CA ILE A 77 2.27 -1.55 -2.09
C ILE A 77 2.65 -1.51 -0.61
N LEU A 78 3.83 -0.99 -0.29
CA LEU A 78 4.34 -0.93 1.08
C LEU A 78 3.43 -0.14 2.03
N GLN A 79 2.74 0.89 1.54
CA GLN A 79 1.85 1.77 2.33
C GLN A 79 0.39 1.31 2.40
N ASN A 80 0.02 0.25 1.70
CA ASN A 80 -1.39 -0.17 1.63
C ASN A 80 -1.74 -1.07 2.81
N GLU A 81 -2.61 -0.56 3.67
CA GLU A 81 -3.06 -1.21 4.91
C GLU A 81 -3.88 -2.49 4.61
N LYS A 82 -4.33 -2.67 3.37
CA LYS A 82 -5.06 -3.90 3.00
C LYS A 82 -4.19 -5.15 3.12
N TYR A 83 -2.88 -5.04 2.94
CA TYR A 83 -1.99 -6.20 3.08
C TYR A 83 -1.88 -6.73 4.51
N ILE A 84 -2.29 -5.94 5.51
CA ILE A 84 -2.39 -6.37 6.92
C ILE A 84 -3.80 -6.82 7.31
N GLY A 85 -4.72 -6.94 6.36
CA GLY A 85 -6.11 -7.34 6.62
C GLY A 85 -7.04 -6.17 6.96
N ASP A 86 -6.52 -4.94 7.06
CA ASP A 86 -7.28 -3.77 7.47
C ASP A 86 -7.86 -3.01 6.27
N ALA A 87 -9.02 -2.39 6.46
CA ALA A 87 -9.69 -1.63 5.42
C ALA A 87 -10.11 -0.24 5.90
N LEU A 88 -9.48 0.79 5.34
CA LEU A 88 -9.90 2.17 5.55
C LEU A 88 -10.95 2.58 4.51
N LEU A 89 -12.17 2.80 4.99
CA LEU A 89 -13.32 3.24 4.19
C LEU A 89 -13.36 4.76 4.08
N GLN A 90 -13.95 5.25 2.99
CA GLN A 90 -14.13 6.69 2.72
C GLN A 90 -12.83 7.52 2.63
N LYS A 91 -11.74 6.95 2.07
CA LYS A 91 -10.50 7.72 1.77
C LYS A 91 -10.73 8.94 0.86
N THR A 92 -11.80 8.93 0.05
CA THR A 92 -12.19 10.05 -0.83
C THR A 92 -13.68 10.35 -0.70
N VAL A 93 -14.01 11.63 -0.71
CA VAL A 93 -15.37 12.16 -0.60
C VAL A 93 -15.71 12.99 -1.83
N THR A 94 -16.97 13.00 -2.23
CA THR A 94 -17.47 13.92 -3.25
C THR A 94 -17.87 15.22 -2.56
N VAL A 95 -17.15 16.31 -2.82
CA VAL A 95 -17.42 17.63 -2.20
C VAL A 95 -18.44 18.45 -2.97
N ASP A 96 -18.59 18.18 -4.26
CA ASP A 96 -19.50 18.91 -5.13
C ASP A 96 -20.37 17.91 -5.89
N PHE A 97 -21.68 17.97 -5.63
CA PHE A 97 -22.68 17.08 -6.21
C PHE A 97 -22.94 17.40 -7.69
N LEU A 98 -22.74 18.65 -8.11
CA LEU A 98 -23.00 19.11 -9.48
C LEU A 98 -21.84 18.72 -10.40
N THR A 99 -20.61 18.96 -9.94
CA THR A 99 -19.40 18.61 -10.72
C THR A 99 -18.89 17.19 -10.45
N LYS A 100 -19.48 16.49 -9.47
CA LYS A 100 -19.06 15.16 -8.99
C LYS A 100 -17.57 15.11 -8.61
N LYS A 101 -16.99 16.25 -8.22
CA LYS A 101 -15.57 16.37 -7.87
C LYS A 101 -15.27 15.58 -6.61
N ARG A 102 -14.29 14.67 -6.71
CA ARG A 102 -13.81 13.83 -5.60
C ARG A 102 -12.49 14.37 -5.06
N VAL A 103 -12.41 14.54 -3.75
CA VAL A 103 -11.20 14.96 -3.04
C VAL A 103 -10.83 13.93 -1.97
N LYS A 104 -9.58 13.97 -1.52
CA LYS A 104 -9.16 13.18 -0.36
C LYS A 104 -9.96 13.63 0.85
N ASN A 105 -10.43 12.68 1.65
CA ASN A 105 -11.19 13.01 2.85
C ASN A 105 -10.21 13.42 3.95
N GLU A 106 -10.06 14.71 4.22
CA GLU A 106 -9.18 15.24 5.28
C GLU A 106 -9.97 15.64 6.54
N GLY A 107 -11.17 15.08 6.72
CA GLY A 107 -12.09 15.42 7.82
C GLY A 107 -13.47 15.90 7.35
N HIS A 108 -13.74 15.85 6.04
CA HIS A 108 -15.05 16.20 5.48
C HIS A 108 -16.17 15.26 5.93
N VAL A 109 -15.87 13.96 6.08
CA VAL A 109 -16.81 12.93 6.58
C VAL A 109 -16.07 11.93 7.47
N PRO A 110 -16.75 11.27 8.42
CA PRO A 110 -16.11 10.25 9.26
C PRO A 110 -15.46 9.15 8.42
N GLN A 111 -14.18 8.88 8.69
CA GLN A 111 -13.48 7.72 8.15
C GLN A 111 -13.71 6.53 9.07
N TYR A 112 -13.92 5.35 8.48
CA TYR A 112 -14.13 4.13 9.25
C TYR A 112 -12.95 3.19 8.99
N TYR A 113 -12.19 2.90 10.02
CA TYR A 113 -11.14 1.89 10.02
C TYR A 113 -11.76 0.56 10.43
N VAL A 114 -11.69 -0.43 9.54
CA VAL A 114 -12.17 -1.79 9.82
C VAL A 114 -10.94 -2.68 9.98
N GLU A 115 -10.70 -3.13 11.21
CA GLU A 115 -9.65 -4.10 11.51
C GLU A 115 -10.06 -5.51 11.10
N ASN A 116 -9.10 -6.32 10.63
CA ASN A 116 -9.32 -7.73 10.28
C ASN A 116 -10.51 -7.96 9.33
N SER A 117 -10.65 -7.08 8.33
CA SER A 117 -11.69 -7.19 7.32
C SER A 117 -11.52 -8.42 6.42
N HIS A 118 -10.28 -8.90 6.25
CA HIS A 118 -9.91 -10.02 5.38
C HIS A 118 -8.56 -10.59 5.83
N GLU A 119 -8.19 -11.73 5.27
CA GLU A 119 -6.93 -12.40 5.58
C GLU A 119 -5.73 -11.53 5.21
N ALA A 120 -4.80 -11.36 6.14
CA ALA A 120 -3.59 -10.58 5.96
C ALA A 120 -2.53 -11.36 5.18
N ILE A 121 -1.91 -10.73 4.16
CA ILE A 121 -0.73 -11.30 3.49
C ILE A 121 0.54 -11.08 4.33
N ILE A 122 0.60 -9.95 5.04
CA ILE A 122 1.76 -9.52 5.82
C ILE A 122 1.32 -9.27 7.28
N PRO A 123 2.10 -9.73 8.27
CA PRO A 123 1.87 -9.37 9.67
C PRO A 123 1.91 -7.86 9.90
N LYS A 124 1.06 -7.37 10.81
CA LYS A 124 0.99 -5.93 11.17
C LYS A 124 2.36 -5.38 11.60
N GLU A 125 3.17 -6.17 12.27
CA GLU A 125 4.53 -5.79 12.70
C GLU A 125 5.45 -5.45 11.52
N LEU A 126 5.49 -6.29 10.48
CA LEU A 126 6.32 -6.04 9.30
C LEU A 126 5.85 -4.80 8.53
N PHE A 127 4.54 -4.56 8.50
CA PHE A 127 4.00 -3.34 7.91
C PHE A 127 4.43 -2.09 8.66
N LEU A 128 4.36 -2.11 9.99
CA LEU A 128 4.78 -0.99 10.83
C LEU A 128 6.28 -0.72 10.67
N GLN A 129 7.12 -1.76 10.68
CA GLN A 129 8.55 -1.63 10.39
C GLN A 129 8.81 -1.01 9.01
N ALA A 130 8.07 -1.42 7.99
CA ALA A 130 8.20 -0.84 6.66
C ALA A 130 7.76 0.63 6.63
N GLN A 131 6.70 1.00 7.36
CA GLN A 131 6.31 2.41 7.50
C GLN A 131 7.40 3.23 8.20
N GLU A 132 7.94 2.75 9.31
CA GLU A 132 9.03 3.42 10.02
C GLU A 132 10.25 3.64 9.13
N GLU A 133 10.64 2.62 8.35
CA GLU A 133 11.75 2.72 7.41
C GLU A 133 11.45 3.71 6.28
N ILE A 134 10.21 3.79 5.78
CA ILE A 134 9.79 4.82 4.82
C ILE A 134 9.94 6.22 5.43
N HIS A 135 9.44 6.43 6.65
CA HIS A 135 9.51 7.72 7.34
C HIS A 135 10.96 8.13 7.63
N ARG A 136 11.79 7.18 8.08
CA ARG A 136 13.23 7.36 8.28
C ARG A 136 13.90 7.79 6.98
N ARG A 137 13.68 7.08 5.87
CA ARG A 137 14.28 7.40 4.57
C ARG A 137 13.78 8.73 4.00
N SER A 138 12.51 9.10 4.21
CA SER A 138 12.00 10.40 3.75
C SER A 138 12.59 11.58 4.54
N ASN A 139 12.77 11.42 5.85
CA ASN A 139 13.28 12.48 6.72
C ASN A 139 14.77 12.77 6.51
N ILE A 140 15.52 11.84 5.90
CA ILE A 140 16.94 12.02 5.54
C ILE A 140 17.12 13.00 4.36
N TYR A 141 16.11 13.19 3.49
CA TYR A 141 16.24 13.92 2.21
C TYR A 141 15.76 15.39 2.22
N THR A 142 15.13 15.88 3.29
CA THR A 142 14.45 17.21 3.34
C THR A 142 15.19 18.27 4.17
N GLY A 143 16.51 18.41 3.97
CA GLY A 143 17.29 19.55 4.48
C GLY A 143 17.73 20.48 3.34
N GLU A 144 17.70 21.80 3.58
CA GLU A 144 18.27 22.79 2.64
C GLU A 144 19.77 22.55 2.47
N GLY A 145 20.16 22.21 1.24
CA GLY A 145 21.51 21.80 0.90
C GLY A 145 21.68 20.29 1.03
N LYS A 146 21.92 19.63 -0.11
CA LYS A 146 22.23 18.21 -0.24
C LYS A 146 23.33 17.79 0.75
N ASN A 147 22.99 17.36 1.97
CA ASN A 147 23.87 16.62 2.86
C ASN A 147 23.11 15.99 4.05
N LYS A 148 23.55 14.77 4.38
CA LYS A 148 23.11 13.87 5.45
C LYS A 148 22.56 14.59 6.68
N ARG A 149 21.33 14.28 7.09
CA ARG A 149 20.89 14.48 8.49
C ARG A 149 21.19 13.23 9.31
N ILE A 150 22.35 13.26 9.95
CA ILE A 150 22.64 12.55 11.20
C ILE A 150 21.76 13.20 12.28
N TYR A 151 20.98 12.43 13.03
CA TYR A 151 20.66 12.62 14.47
C TYR A 151 19.90 11.35 14.92
N SER A 152 20.60 10.34 15.42
CA SER A 152 20.66 10.00 16.86
C SER A 152 20.19 11.09 17.83
N SER A 153 19.14 10.76 18.60
CA SER A 153 19.00 10.96 20.06
C SER A 153 17.53 10.65 20.42
N LYS A 154 17.15 10.04 21.54
CA LYS A 154 17.84 9.61 22.76
C LYS A 154 16.96 8.55 23.42
#